data_AF-A0A7C5Y8M0-F1
#
_entry.id   AF-A0A7C5Y8M0-F1
#
_cell.length_a   1.000
_cell.length_b   1.000
_cell.length_c   1.000
_cell.angle_alpha   90.00
_cell.angle_beta   90.00
_cell.angle_gamma   90.00
#
_symmetry.space_group_name_H-M   'P 1'
#
loop_
_entity.id
_entity.type
_entity.pdbx_description
1 polymer ?
#
loop_
_entity_poly.entity_id
_entity_poly.type
_entity_poly.pdbx_seq_one_letter_code
_entity_poly.pdbx_strand_id
1 'polypeptide(L)'
;MEYPYRVGAINRGGRNYILRLYPIQRGLEYLPGQFINILYSNLERSYSIASHPSYPYLELFITNIGGAFTSKLDELYGKEVIVKGPYGRFTYHNQKSAVFISTGSGIAPIMSILRHIYSSELEGDFYLFSSFRFREENLYESELRLMSRLGLNIDIRYTGEGDSRFNIEDFREYKEIDMYLCGNREFIMNIVRELKPRRVFVETWG
;
A
#
# COMPACT_ATOMS: atom_id res chain seq x y z
N MET A 1 12.85 -17.07 5.29
CA MET A 1 11.97 -18.22 5.60
C MET A 1 10.87 -18.28 4.55
N GLU A 2 10.42 -19.48 4.21
CA GLU A 2 9.35 -19.71 3.23
C GLU A 2 8.08 -20.16 3.94
N TYR A 3 6.93 -19.65 3.47
CA TYR A 3 5.63 -19.91 4.07
C TYR A 3 4.64 -20.28 2.95
N PRO A 4 4.01 -21.46 3.00
CA PRO A 4 3.00 -21.84 2.01
C PRO A 4 1.67 -21.14 2.30
N TYR A 5 1.11 -20.50 1.27
CA TYR A 5 -0.14 -19.76 1.32
C TYR A 5 -1.05 -20.19 0.17
N ARG A 6 -2.36 -20.06 0.36
CA ARG A 6 -3.37 -20.27 -0.67
C ARG A 6 -4.07 -18.96 -1.00
N VAL A 7 -4.21 -18.68 -2.30
CA VAL A 7 -4.95 -17.51 -2.78
C VAL A 7 -6.44 -17.80 -2.60
N GLY A 8 -7.06 -17.18 -1.59
CA GLY A 8 -8.44 -17.46 -1.21
C GLY A 8 -9.45 -16.41 -1.67
N ALA A 9 -9.02 -15.23 -2.10
CA ALA A 9 -9.89 -14.24 -2.71
C ALA A 9 -9.14 -13.38 -3.73
N ILE A 10 -9.87 -12.95 -4.76
CA ILE A 10 -9.42 -12.02 -5.79
C ILE A 10 -10.55 -11.01 -6.03
N ASN A 11 -10.24 -9.73 -5.91
CA ASN A 11 -11.15 -8.63 -6.25
C ASN A 11 -10.45 -7.74 -7.29
N ARG A 12 -11.18 -7.26 -8.29
CA ARG A 12 -10.62 -6.47 -9.41
C ARG A 12 -11.35 -5.14 -9.58
N GLY A 13 -10.59 -4.11 -9.94
CA GLY A 13 -11.09 -2.79 -10.34
C GLY A 13 -10.14 -2.15 -11.35
N GLY A 14 -10.64 -1.90 -12.56
CA GLY A 14 -9.80 -1.53 -13.71
C GLY A 14 -8.67 -2.54 -13.94
N ARG A 15 -7.43 -2.08 -13.76
CA ARG A 15 -6.20 -2.90 -13.85
C ARG A 15 -5.65 -3.34 -12.49
N ASN A 16 -6.27 -2.94 -11.39
CA ASN A 16 -5.81 -3.27 -10.04
C ASN A 16 -6.55 -4.48 -9.48
N TYR A 17 -5.85 -5.22 -8.64
CA TYR A 17 -6.29 -6.44 -8.01
C TYR A 17 -6.01 -6.37 -6.51
N ILE A 18 -6.97 -6.81 -5.70
CA ILE A 18 -6.73 -7.22 -4.31
C ILE A 18 -6.67 -8.74 -4.28
N LEU A 19 -5.55 -9.29 -3.80
CA LEU A 19 -5.40 -10.73 -3.53
C LEU A 19 -5.36 -10.94 -2.02
N ARG A 20 -6.11 -11.92 -1.53
CA ARG A 20 -6.01 -12.40 -0.14
C ARG A 20 -5.40 -13.78 -0.10
N LEU A 21 -4.27 -13.88 0.60
CA LEU A 21 -3.51 -15.11 0.78
C LEU A 21 -3.73 -15.63 2.20
N TYR A 22 -4.24 -16.84 2.33
CA TYR A 22 -4.46 -17.50 3.61
C TYR A 22 -3.33 -18.48 3.90
N PRO A 23 -2.72 -18.47 5.10
CA PRO A 23 -1.65 -19.39 5.42
C PRO A 23 -2.18 -20.83 5.46
N ILE A 24 -1.41 -21.77 4.93
CA ILE A 24 -1.76 -23.20 5.00
C ILE A 24 -1.36 -23.80 6.36
N GLN A 25 -0.30 -23.24 6.95
CA GLN A 25 0.25 -23.65 8.24
C GLN A 25 0.32 -22.43 9.17
N ARG A 26 1.54 -21.96 9.48
CA ARG A 26 1.76 -20.73 10.25
C ARG A 26 1.73 -19.51 9.34
N GLY A 27 1.11 -18.45 9.83
CA GLY A 27 1.18 -17.13 9.22
C GLY A 27 2.58 -16.51 9.33
N LEU A 28 2.91 -15.67 8.37
CA LEU A 28 4.04 -14.76 8.43
C LEU A 28 3.74 -13.64 9.43
N GLU A 29 4.61 -13.44 10.41
CA GLU A 29 4.61 -12.24 11.25
C GLU A 29 5.35 -11.11 10.54
N TYR A 30 4.81 -9.89 10.61
CA TYR A 30 5.35 -8.72 9.94
C TYR A 30 4.94 -7.42 10.64
N LEU A 31 5.67 -6.35 10.36
CA LEU A 31 5.34 -5.00 10.78
C LEU A 31 4.55 -4.27 9.68
N PRO A 32 3.61 -3.36 10.05
CA PRO A 32 2.88 -2.56 9.08
C PRO A 32 3.80 -1.79 8.12
N GLY A 33 3.55 -1.93 6.82
CA GLY A 33 4.33 -1.30 5.75
C GLY A 33 5.41 -2.19 5.13
N GLN A 34 5.69 -3.38 5.68
CA GLN A 34 6.62 -4.33 5.09
C GLN A 34 6.08 -4.99 3.81
N PHE A 35 6.98 -5.61 3.05
CA PHE A 35 6.65 -6.36 1.84
C PHE A 35 7.07 -7.82 1.92
N ILE A 36 6.53 -8.62 1.00
CA ILE A 36 6.88 -10.03 0.81
C ILE A 36 7.30 -10.30 -0.63
N ASN A 37 7.98 -11.41 -0.86
CA ASN A 37 8.10 -11.99 -2.19
C ASN A 37 7.12 -13.15 -2.35
N ILE A 38 6.34 -13.16 -3.43
CA ILE A 38 5.56 -14.31 -3.87
C ILE A 38 6.36 -15.07 -4.91
N LEU A 39 6.51 -16.38 -4.70
CA LEU A 39 7.06 -17.32 -5.66
C LEU A 39 5.92 -18.23 -6.17
N TYR A 40 5.70 -18.19 -7.49
CA TYR A 40 4.75 -19.06 -8.20
C TYR A 40 5.28 -19.38 -9.59
N SER A 41 5.28 -20.66 -9.97
CA SER A 41 5.74 -21.12 -11.30
C SER A 41 7.13 -20.57 -11.69
N ASN A 42 8.09 -20.61 -10.76
CA ASN A 42 9.45 -20.06 -10.89
C ASN A 42 9.55 -18.55 -11.11
N LEU A 43 8.44 -17.81 -10.98
CA LEU A 43 8.43 -16.35 -10.97
C LEU A 43 8.39 -15.85 -9.53
N GLU A 44 9.37 -15.02 -9.16
CA GLU A 44 9.40 -14.34 -7.87
C GLU A 44 9.12 -12.85 -8.04
N ARG A 45 8.15 -12.30 -7.30
CA ARG A 45 7.78 -10.88 -7.34
C ARG A 45 7.53 -10.33 -5.95
N SER A 46 7.98 -9.10 -5.72
CA SER A 46 7.81 -8.40 -4.45
C SER A 46 6.50 -7.61 -4.43
N TYR A 47 5.78 -7.66 -3.33
CA TYR A 47 4.53 -6.93 -3.11
C TYR A 47 4.44 -6.47 -1.66
N SER A 48 4.17 -5.17 -1.44
CA SER A 48 3.87 -4.66 -0.11
C SER A 48 2.63 -5.34 0.46
N ILE A 49 2.66 -5.61 1.76
CA ILE A 49 1.51 -6.14 2.47
C ILE A 49 0.57 -4.97 2.77
N ALA A 50 -0.71 -5.11 2.40
CA ALA A 50 -1.76 -4.13 2.67
C ALA A 50 -2.60 -4.47 3.90
N SER A 51 -2.66 -5.75 4.29
CA SER A 51 -3.42 -6.20 5.47
C SER A 51 -2.82 -5.69 6.78
N HIS A 52 -3.65 -5.67 7.83
CA HIS A 52 -3.18 -5.53 9.20
C HIS A 52 -2.49 -6.82 9.68
N PRO A 53 -1.42 -6.75 10.50
CA PRO A 53 -0.72 -7.94 11.00
C PRO A 53 -1.58 -8.97 11.74
N SER A 54 -2.69 -8.56 12.35
CA SER A 54 -3.62 -9.48 13.05
C SER A 54 -4.66 -10.14 12.15
N TYR A 55 -4.75 -9.77 10.86
CA TYR A 55 -5.71 -10.40 9.96
C TYR A 55 -5.34 -11.87 9.67
N PRO A 56 -6.33 -12.75 9.44
CA PRO A 56 -6.07 -14.17 9.18
C PRO A 56 -5.52 -14.44 7.76
N TYR A 57 -5.21 -13.39 7.00
CA TYR A 57 -4.68 -13.44 5.65
C TYR A 57 -3.70 -12.29 5.41
N LEU A 58 -2.81 -12.47 4.43
CA LEU A 58 -2.09 -11.36 3.81
C LEU A 58 -2.96 -10.78 2.69
N GLU A 59 -3.13 -9.47 2.67
CA GLU A 59 -3.77 -8.76 1.57
C GLU A 59 -2.72 -8.04 0.75
N LEU A 60 -2.79 -8.16 -0.57
CA LEU A 60 -1.89 -7.49 -1.51
C LEU A 60 -2.69 -6.65 -2.49
N PHE A 61 -2.16 -5.49 -2.85
CA PHE A 61 -2.72 -4.65 -3.92
C PHE A 61 -1.76 -4.66 -5.12
N ILE A 62 -2.21 -5.22 -6.23
CA ILE A 62 -1.37 -5.51 -7.39
C ILE A 62 -1.94 -4.80 -8.62
N THR A 63 -1.12 -3.98 -9.27
CA THR A 63 -1.46 -3.42 -10.59
C THR A 63 -1.01 -4.38 -11.69
N ASN A 64 -1.93 -4.73 -12.58
CA ASN A 64 -1.60 -5.51 -13.76
C ASN A 64 -0.90 -4.65 -14.82
N ILE A 65 0.38 -4.97 -15.06
CA ILE A 65 1.25 -4.29 -16.02
C ILE A 65 1.53 -5.12 -17.28
N GLY A 66 0.80 -6.22 -17.49
CA GLY A 66 0.98 -7.12 -18.64
C GLY A 66 2.21 -8.03 -18.55
N GLY A 67 2.85 -8.14 -17.39
CA GLY A 67 4.01 -9.00 -17.18
C GLY A 67 3.66 -10.47 -16.95
N ALA A 68 4.64 -11.36 -17.05
CA ALA A 68 4.45 -12.81 -16.95
C ALA A 68 3.70 -13.29 -15.68
N PHE A 69 3.89 -12.59 -14.56
CA PHE A 69 3.16 -12.84 -13.32
C PHE A 69 1.78 -12.17 -13.31
N THR A 70 1.73 -10.85 -13.57
CA THR A 70 0.50 -10.06 -13.40
C THR A 70 -0.58 -10.41 -14.42
N SER A 71 -0.20 -10.95 -15.57
CA SER A 71 -1.15 -11.44 -16.59
C SER A 71 -1.89 -12.70 -16.18
N LYS A 72 -1.46 -13.38 -15.10
CA LYS A 72 -2.05 -14.64 -14.62
C LYS A 72 -2.76 -14.51 -13.28
N LEU A 73 -3.01 -13.29 -12.79
CA LEU A 73 -3.56 -13.07 -11.45
C LEU A 73 -4.91 -13.77 -11.25
N ASP A 74 -5.80 -13.69 -12.24
CA ASP A 74 -7.12 -14.34 -12.20
C ASP A 74 -7.02 -15.88 -12.07
N GLU A 75 -5.99 -16.49 -12.65
CA GLU A 75 -5.74 -17.95 -12.60
C GLU A 75 -5.22 -18.43 -11.23
N LEU A 76 -4.77 -17.49 -10.38
CA LEU A 76 -4.19 -17.83 -9.08
C LEU A 76 -5.25 -18.24 -8.05
N TYR A 77 -6.54 -17.98 -8.28
CA TYR A 77 -7.59 -18.35 -7.32
C TYR A 77 -7.53 -19.85 -6.97
N GLY A 78 -7.51 -20.14 -5.67
CA GLY A 78 -7.40 -21.50 -5.13
C GLY A 78 -6.01 -22.13 -5.24
N LYS A 79 -5.05 -21.49 -5.91
CA LYS A 79 -3.67 -22.00 -6.05
C LYS A 79 -2.84 -21.73 -4.80
N GLU A 80 -1.86 -22.60 -4.61
CA GLU A 80 -0.82 -22.42 -3.59
C GLU A 80 0.33 -21.59 -4.16
N VAL A 81 0.86 -20.71 -3.31
CA VAL A 81 2.03 -19.87 -3.58
C VAL A 81 2.98 -19.93 -2.39
N ILE A 82 4.27 -19.73 -2.66
CA ILE A 82 5.26 -19.61 -1.59
C ILE A 82 5.48 -18.14 -1.28
N VAL A 83 5.31 -17.76 -0.03
CA VAL A 83 5.59 -16.42 0.49
C VAL A 83 6.95 -16.43 1.18
N LYS A 84 7.80 -15.46 0.86
CA LYS A 84 9.08 -15.21 1.53
C LYS A 84 9.07 -13.82 2.16
N GLY A 85 9.60 -13.70 3.38
CA GLY A 85 9.67 -12.44 4.10
C GLY A 85 9.58 -12.57 5.62
N PRO A 86 9.16 -11.49 6.33
CA PRO A 86 8.90 -10.17 5.75
C PRO A 86 10.21 -9.46 5.35
N TYR A 87 10.10 -8.44 4.51
CA TYR A 87 11.21 -7.60 4.07
C TYR A 87 10.85 -6.12 4.17
N GLY A 88 11.85 -5.25 4.04
CA GLY A 88 11.67 -3.81 4.00
C GLY A 88 11.80 -3.13 5.37
N ARG A 89 12.14 -1.84 5.31
CA ARG A 89 12.28 -0.92 6.46
C ARG A 89 11.24 0.21 6.45
N PHE A 90 10.32 0.17 5.49
CA PHE A 90 9.19 1.09 5.44
C PHE A 90 8.17 0.66 6.49
N THR A 91 8.42 1.01 7.75
CA THR A 91 7.61 0.58 8.90
C THR A 91 7.07 1.77 9.66
N TYR A 92 5.88 1.62 10.23
CA TYR A 92 5.33 2.64 11.10
C TYR A 92 6.03 2.64 12.47
N HIS A 93 6.29 3.84 13.04
CA HIS A 93 7.04 4.01 14.28
C HIS A 93 6.23 4.76 15.36
N ASN A 94 4.90 4.58 15.39
CA ASN A 94 4.00 5.14 16.40
C ASN A 94 4.02 6.67 16.49
N GLN A 95 4.16 7.35 15.35
CA GLN A 95 4.05 8.79 15.27
C GLN A 95 2.65 9.28 15.61
N LYS A 96 2.54 10.30 16.47
CA LYS A 96 1.27 11.00 16.74
C LYS A 96 0.74 11.79 15.54
N SER A 97 1.60 12.17 14.60
CA SER A 97 1.15 12.82 13.37
C SER A 97 1.99 12.33 12.21
N ALA A 98 1.35 11.99 11.10
CA ALA A 98 2.03 11.48 9.92
C ALA A 98 1.29 11.84 8.63
N VAL A 99 2.06 12.11 7.59
CA VAL A 99 1.57 12.35 6.23
C VAL A 99 1.93 11.17 5.36
N PHE A 100 0.92 10.55 4.77
CA PHE A 100 1.04 9.42 3.86
C PHE A 100 0.82 9.92 2.43
N ILE A 101 1.77 9.66 1.53
CA ILE A 101 1.66 10.03 0.13
C ILE A 101 1.83 8.79 -0.74
N SER A 102 0.82 8.49 -1.55
CA SER A 102 0.85 7.35 -2.47
C SER A 102 0.44 7.65 -3.89
N THR A 103 0.98 6.87 -4.83
CA THR A 103 0.48 6.81 -6.20
C THR A 103 0.24 5.37 -6.62
N GLY A 104 -0.95 5.06 -7.15
CA GLY A 104 -1.29 3.73 -7.65
C GLY A 104 -1.12 2.64 -6.58
N SER A 105 -0.40 1.56 -6.91
CA SER A 105 -0.16 0.44 -5.98
C SER A 105 0.66 0.81 -4.74
N GLY A 106 1.29 1.98 -4.71
CA GLY A 106 1.96 2.50 -3.51
C GLY A 106 1.04 2.75 -2.32
N ILE A 107 -0.28 2.66 -2.51
CA ILE A 107 -1.26 2.69 -1.42
C ILE A 107 -1.17 1.45 -0.51
N ALA A 108 -0.63 0.33 -1.00
CA ALA A 108 -0.59 -0.95 -0.27
C ALA A 108 0.08 -0.87 1.12
N PRO A 109 1.37 -0.50 1.25
CA PRO A 109 2.01 -0.45 2.57
C PRO A 109 1.34 0.60 3.48
N ILE A 110 0.82 1.68 2.89
CA ILE A 110 0.10 2.74 3.62
C ILE A 110 -1.22 2.21 4.19
N MET A 111 -1.98 1.39 3.48
CA MET A 111 -3.18 0.76 4.03
C MET A 111 -2.86 -0.14 5.22
N SER A 112 -1.74 -0.87 5.19
CA SER A 112 -1.32 -1.68 6.34
C SER A 112 -1.06 -0.81 7.57
N ILE A 113 -0.39 0.33 7.39
CA ILE A 113 -0.12 1.31 8.45
C ILE A 113 -1.42 1.97 8.95
N LEU A 114 -2.29 2.45 8.05
CA LEU A 114 -3.56 3.08 8.42
C LEU A 114 -4.46 2.10 9.18
N ARG A 115 -4.59 0.86 8.72
CA ARG A 115 -5.35 -0.17 9.43
C ARG A 115 -4.80 -0.41 10.83
N HIS A 116 -3.48 -0.33 11.03
CA HIS A 116 -2.85 -0.43 12.35
C HIS A 116 -3.14 0.77 13.25
N ILE A 117 -3.09 1.98 12.70
CA ILE A 117 -3.44 3.22 13.41
C ILE A 117 -4.89 3.15 13.91
N TYR A 118 -5.84 2.82 13.03
CA TYR A 118 -7.25 2.79 13.36
C TYR A 118 -7.65 1.59 14.22
N SER A 119 -6.99 0.43 14.08
CA SER A 119 -7.27 -0.73 14.95
C SER A 119 -6.73 -0.55 16.37
N SER A 120 -5.67 0.24 16.53
CA SER A 120 -5.03 0.49 17.82
C SER A 120 -5.54 1.78 18.48
N GLU A 121 -6.55 2.43 17.90
CA GLU A 121 -7.15 3.70 18.37
C GLU A 121 -6.09 4.77 18.67
N LEU A 122 -5.05 4.86 17.83
CA LEU A 122 -3.96 5.80 18.07
C LEU A 122 -4.47 7.24 17.87
N GLU A 123 -4.36 8.05 18.92
CA GLU A 123 -4.66 9.47 18.87
C GLU A 123 -3.61 10.22 18.04
N GLY A 124 -4.06 11.09 17.13
CA GLY A 124 -3.16 11.80 16.26
C GLY A 124 -3.77 12.52 15.06
N ASP A 125 -2.93 13.30 14.38
CA ASP A 125 -3.28 13.98 13.13
C ASP A 125 -2.67 13.24 11.94
N PHE A 126 -3.51 12.50 11.22
CA PHE A 126 -3.11 11.70 10.08
C PHE A 126 -3.66 12.27 8.78
N TYR A 127 -2.82 12.28 7.75
CA TYR A 127 -3.13 12.83 6.44
C TYR A 127 -2.79 11.82 5.35
N LEU A 128 -3.71 11.55 4.43
CA LEU A 128 -3.50 10.71 3.27
C LEU A 128 -3.68 11.54 1.99
N PHE A 129 -2.63 11.60 1.19
CA PHE A 129 -2.65 12.11 -0.17
C PHE A 129 -2.42 10.94 -1.13
N SER A 130 -3.42 10.56 -1.90
CA SER A 130 -3.28 9.43 -2.83
C SER A 130 -3.79 9.75 -4.22
N SER A 131 -3.09 9.31 -5.26
CA SER A 131 -3.56 9.46 -6.63
C SER A 131 -3.73 8.14 -7.36
N PHE A 132 -4.82 8.02 -8.10
CA PHE A 132 -5.08 6.95 -9.06
C PHE A 132 -5.30 7.56 -10.46
N ARG A 133 -5.32 6.73 -11.50
CA ARG A 133 -5.69 7.22 -12.84
C ARG A 133 -7.21 7.35 -12.95
N PHE A 134 -7.95 6.34 -12.55
CA PHE A 134 -9.42 6.33 -12.61
C PHE A 134 -9.99 5.89 -11.26
N ARG A 135 -11.23 6.28 -10.96
CA ARG A 135 -11.90 5.92 -9.70
C ARG A 135 -12.01 4.43 -9.51
N GLU A 136 -12.31 3.71 -10.58
CA GLU A 136 -12.41 2.25 -10.62
C GLU A 136 -11.11 1.53 -10.20
N GLU A 137 -9.95 2.21 -10.29
CA GLU A 137 -8.66 1.68 -9.84
C GLU A 137 -8.48 1.77 -8.31
N ASN A 138 -9.29 2.56 -7.60
CA ASN A 138 -9.24 2.69 -6.14
C ASN A 138 -10.15 1.68 -5.44
N LEU A 139 -9.61 0.47 -5.20
CA LEU A 139 -10.35 -0.60 -4.52
C LEU A 139 -10.56 -0.39 -3.01
N TYR A 140 -9.97 0.67 -2.42
CA TYR A 140 -10.11 0.99 -0.99
C TYR A 140 -11.06 2.17 -0.72
N GLU A 141 -11.76 2.69 -1.73
CA GLU A 141 -12.59 3.91 -1.60
C GLU A 141 -13.58 3.85 -0.43
N SER A 142 -14.25 2.71 -0.24
CA SER A 142 -15.23 2.55 0.84
C SER A 142 -14.57 2.54 2.23
N GLU A 143 -13.43 1.86 2.37
CA GLU A 143 -12.68 1.78 3.62
C GLU A 143 -12.07 3.13 4.00
N LEU A 144 -11.47 3.83 3.02
CA LEU A 144 -10.92 5.17 3.21
C LEU A 144 -12.00 6.19 3.58
N ARG A 145 -13.20 6.09 3.00
CA ARG A 145 -14.34 6.93 3.39
C ARG A 145 -14.75 6.72 4.84
N LEU A 146 -14.67 5.48 5.36
CA LEU A 146 -14.93 5.20 6.77
C LEU A 146 -13.83 5.78 7.66
N MET A 147 -12.55 5.60 7.31
CA MET A 147 -11.43 6.19 8.05
C MET A 147 -11.50 7.72 8.09
N SER A 148 -11.96 8.35 7.00
CA SER A 148 -12.19 9.80 6.99
C SER A 148 -13.24 10.27 8.00
N ARG A 149 -14.34 9.51 8.16
CA ARG A 149 -15.35 9.78 9.20
C ARG A 149 -14.81 9.59 10.62
N LEU A 150 -13.74 8.81 10.76
CA LEU A 150 -13.02 8.58 12.02
C LEU A 150 -11.85 9.56 12.20
N GLY A 151 -11.73 10.59 11.36
CA GLY A 151 -10.74 11.66 11.52
C GLY A 151 -9.54 11.59 10.57
N LEU A 152 -9.48 10.66 9.61
CA LEU A 152 -8.42 10.69 8.59
C LEU A 152 -8.64 11.90 7.66
N ASN A 153 -7.66 12.78 7.56
CA ASN A 153 -7.68 13.83 6.55
C ASN A 153 -7.27 13.21 5.22
N ILE A 154 -8.12 13.28 4.19
CA ILE A 154 -7.88 12.59 2.92
C ILE A 154 -8.05 13.54 1.74
N ASP A 155 -7.04 13.58 0.86
CA ASP A 155 -7.12 14.11 -0.50
C ASP A 155 -6.80 12.96 -1.49
N ILE A 156 -7.80 12.56 -2.29
CA ILE A 156 -7.63 11.56 -3.34
C ILE A 156 -7.88 12.22 -4.70
N ARG A 157 -6.90 12.10 -5.60
CA ARG A 157 -6.97 12.66 -6.96
C ARG A 157 -7.03 11.57 -8.04
N TYR A 158 -7.98 11.69 -8.95
CA TYR A 158 -8.20 10.82 -10.11
C TYR A 158 -7.75 11.50 -11.40
N THR A 159 -6.46 11.35 -11.71
CA THR A 159 -5.77 12.17 -12.72
C THR A 159 -6.22 11.92 -14.17
N GLY A 160 -6.86 10.79 -14.43
CA GLY A 160 -7.51 10.47 -15.71
C GLY A 160 -8.96 10.95 -15.81
N GLU A 161 -9.52 11.47 -14.72
CA GLU A 161 -10.89 12.01 -14.64
C GLU A 161 -10.91 13.54 -14.48
N GLY A 162 -9.77 14.20 -14.68
CA GLY A 162 -9.66 15.67 -14.71
C GLY A 162 -9.02 16.29 -13.46
N ASP A 163 -8.78 15.52 -12.40
CA ASP A 163 -8.07 16.05 -11.24
C ASP A 163 -6.62 16.38 -11.58
N SER A 164 -6.11 17.46 -10.98
CA SER A 164 -4.70 17.83 -11.12
C SER A 164 -3.79 16.78 -10.49
N ARG A 165 -2.55 16.67 -10.98
CA ARG A 165 -1.53 15.90 -10.26
C ARG A 165 -1.10 16.67 -9.03
N PHE A 166 -0.76 15.94 -7.97
CA PHE A 166 -0.08 16.53 -6.82
C PHE A 166 1.24 17.19 -7.24
N ASN A 167 1.56 18.29 -6.58
CA ASN A 167 2.80 19.03 -6.72
C ASN A 167 3.34 19.42 -5.33
N ILE A 168 4.50 20.06 -5.27
CA ILE A 168 5.18 20.36 -4.00
C ILE A 168 4.37 21.34 -3.12
N GLU A 169 3.60 22.25 -3.72
CA GLU A 169 2.80 23.22 -2.97
C GLU A 169 1.75 22.55 -2.08
N ASP A 170 1.17 21.44 -2.57
CA ASP A 170 0.18 20.67 -1.83
C ASP A 170 0.72 20.16 -0.48
N PHE A 171 2.05 20.06 -0.33
CA PHE A 171 2.71 19.45 0.82
C PHE A 171 3.51 20.44 1.69
N ARG A 172 3.61 21.72 1.29
CA ARG A 172 4.49 22.70 1.95
C ARG A 172 4.20 22.90 3.43
N GLU A 173 2.93 22.94 3.81
CA GLU A 173 2.52 23.13 5.20
C GLU A 173 2.82 21.90 6.09
N TYR A 174 2.98 20.73 5.48
CA TYR A 174 3.20 19.47 6.17
C TYR A 174 4.67 19.10 6.37
N LYS A 175 5.62 19.91 5.87
CA LYS A 175 7.06 19.57 5.82
C LYS A 175 7.69 19.21 7.19
N GLU A 176 7.12 19.71 8.28
CA GLU A 176 7.60 19.48 9.65
C GLU A 176 7.00 18.21 10.29
N ILE A 177 6.06 17.55 9.60
CA ILE A 177 5.43 16.29 9.98
C ILE A 177 6.19 15.14 9.31
N ASP A 178 6.29 14.00 10.00
CA ASP A 178 6.87 12.79 9.45
C ASP A 178 6.12 12.31 8.21
N MET A 179 6.85 11.99 7.14
CA MET A 179 6.27 11.61 5.86
C MET A 179 6.56 10.16 5.47
N TYR A 180 5.54 9.46 5.00
CA TYR A 180 5.58 8.11 4.48
C TYR A 180 5.20 8.12 3.00
N LEU A 181 6.17 7.88 2.12
CA LEU A 181 6.04 8.07 0.68
C LEU A 181 6.19 6.74 -0.06
N CYS A 182 5.17 6.36 -0.85
CA CYS A 182 5.26 5.16 -1.67
C CYS A 182 4.60 5.30 -3.05
N GLY A 183 5.34 5.02 -4.13
CA GLY A 183 4.79 5.12 -5.47
C GLY A 183 5.82 5.41 -6.56
N ASN A 184 5.40 6.19 -7.56
CA ASN A 184 6.21 6.58 -8.70
C ASN A 184 7.51 7.23 -8.22
N ARG A 185 8.64 6.60 -8.56
CA ARG A 185 9.95 6.98 -8.06
C ARG A 185 10.30 8.44 -8.35
N GLU A 186 10.03 8.92 -9.56
CA GLU A 186 10.36 10.29 -9.94
C GLU A 186 9.59 11.31 -9.08
N PHE A 187 8.28 11.12 -8.94
CA PHE A 187 7.42 11.97 -8.12
C PHE A 187 7.84 11.95 -6.64
N ILE A 188 8.03 10.76 -6.06
CA ILE A 188 8.42 10.63 -4.65
C ILE A 188 9.79 11.25 -4.40
N MET A 189 10.77 11.00 -5.26
CA MET A 189 12.10 11.60 -5.10
C MET A 189 12.06 13.12 -5.32
N ASN A 190 11.14 13.63 -6.14
CA ASN A 190 10.93 15.06 -6.28
C ASN A 190 10.46 15.69 -4.95
N ILE A 191 9.49 15.07 -4.27
CA ILE A 191 9.04 15.51 -2.93
C ILE A 191 10.23 15.55 -1.96
N VAL A 192 11.01 14.47 -1.87
CA VAL A 192 12.16 14.41 -0.95
C VAL A 192 13.17 15.53 -1.18
N ARG A 193 13.50 15.81 -2.46
CA ARG A 193 14.51 16.82 -2.82
C ARG A 193 14.03 18.25 -2.62
N GLU A 194 12.81 18.56 -3.06
CA GLU A 194 12.28 19.92 -3.10
C GLU A 194 11.66 20.33 -1.76
N LEU A 195 10.89 19.45 -1.13
CA LEU A 195 10.20 19.74 0.14
C LEU A 195 11.14 19.68 1.33
N LYS A 196 12.16 18.80 1.27
CA LYS A 196 13.09 18.48 2.37
C LYS A 196 12.36 18.24 3.70
N PRO A 197 11.52 17.20 3.80
CA PRO A 197 10.74 16.93 5.00
C PRO A 197 11.65 16.67 6.22
N ARG A 198 11.17 17.01 7.41
CA ARG A 198 11.87 16.78 8.68
C ARG A 198 12.37 15.34 8.82
N ARG A 199 11.49 14.38 8.57
CA ARG A 199 11.80 12.94 8.55
C ARG A 199 10.93 12.28 7.49
N VAL A 200 11.55 11.42 6.68
CA VAL A 200 10.89 10.77 5.56
C VAL A 200 11.22 9.29 5.49
N PHE A 201 10.19 8.49 5.25
CA PHE A 201 10.26 7.06 4.98
C PHE A 201 9.83 6.85 3.53
N VAL A 202 10.62 6.13 2.75
CA VAL A 202 10.42 6.00 1.30
C VAL A 202 10.47 4.53 0.90
N GLU A 203 9.46 4.10 0.15
CA GLU A 203 9.47 2.83 -0.59
C GLU A 203 9.08 3.11 -2.05
N THR A 204 9.97 2.83 -2.99
CA THR A 204 9.68 2.99 -4.43
C THR A 204 9.90 1.67 -5.14
N TRP A 205 8.95 1.30 -5.99
CA TRP A 205 9.06 0.16 -6.89
C TRP A 205 9.76 0.62 -8.17
N GLY A 206 10.82 -0.08 -8.57
CA GLY A 206 11.65 0.19 -9.75
C GLY A 206 11.43 -0.82 -10.85
#